data_AF-A0A972N711-F1
#
_entry.id   AF-A0A972N711-F1
#
_cell.length_a   1.000
_cell.length_b   1.000
_cell.length_c   1.000
_cell.angle_alpha   90.00
_cell.angle_beta   90.00
_cell.angle_gamma   90.00
#
_symmetry.space_group_name_H-M   'P 1'
#
loop_
_entity.id
_entity.type
_entity.pdbx_description
1 polymer ?
#
loop_
_entity_poly.entity_id
_entity_poly.type
_entity_poly.pdbx_seq_one_letter_code
_entity_poly.pdbx_strand_id
1 'polypeptide(L)'
;MESLRYFTASDVPPDALQDERIAVIGYGHLGRSMALNLRDAGYEPVIGNIKDGYANKARSEGFTVLPIAQAVAQSTLAFVLLPDEVIPDIFPQEIAPALVPNAGVVFASGYAVAYDLITLPPRVDALMLAPRMGGEEIRRRFAQGEGFIAFLDVMQDASGRGWERLLGLAHAVGALRPLSFALPAHQEADLDLFIEQTLGALIGLAIMSLFSLGVEKGLPPEALVLEMYMSGEMEEVFRAFREEGFTHSAYKHGAMAMYSGYLRLMEFMRTGLPQEFRRIWEEIHSGRFARTYQEHLRHDKTLMEMARSLADGHHPLGEAEDRLRALLQSFQEQTP
;
A
#
# COMPACT_ATOMS: atom_id res chain seq x y z
N MET A 1 16.61 -1.67 -22.14
CA MET A 1 15.39 -1.62 -21.33
C MET A 1 14.68 -0.33 -21.69
N GLU A 2 13.43 -0.42 -22.14
CA GLU A 2 12.60 0.77 -22.33
C GLU A 2 12.27 1.37 -20.95
N SER A 3 12.23 2.69 -20.86
CA SER A 3 11.81 3.40 -19.65
C SER A 3 10.33 3.16 -19.37
N LEU A 4 9.95 3.07 -18.09
CA LEU A 4 8.53 2.99 -17.71
C LEU A 4 7.76 4.17 -18.30
N ARG A 5 6.63 3.88 -18.96
CA ARG A 5 5.68 4.92 -19.37
C ARG A 5 5.13 5.59 -18.11
N TYR A 6 5.12 6.91 -18.10
CA TYR A 6 4.58 7.70 -16.99
C TYR A 6 3.44 8.60 -17.46
N PHE A 7 2.67 9.09 -16.49
CA PHE A 7 1.53 9.97 -16.67
C PHE A 7 1.58 11.10 -15.65
N THR A 8 1.10 12.26 -16.06
CA THR A 8 1.01 13.50 -15.29
C THR A 8 -0.38 14.10 -15.44
N ALA A 9 -0.65 15.20 -14.72
CA ALA A 9 -1.91 15.91 -14.86
C ALA A 9 -2.22 16.39 -16.29
N SER A 10 -1.22 16.59 -17.16
CA SER A 10 -1.44 17.01 -18.55
C SER A 10 -1.96 15.89 -19.46
N ASP A 11 -1.83 14.62 -19.03
CA ASP A 11 -2.30 13.47 -19.78
C ASP A 11 -3.80 13.19 -19.53
N VAL A 12 -4.41 13.91 -18.59
CA VAL A 12 -5.82 13.74 -18.21
C VAL A 12 -6.70 14.45 -19.25
N PRO A 13 -7.58 13.72 -19.95
CA PRO A 13 -8.52 14.35 -20.87
C PRO A 13 -9.45 15.32 -20.13
N PRO A 14 -9.88 16.41 -20.78
CA PRO A 14 -10.99 17.20 -20.28
C PRO A 14 -12.18 16.28 -20.01
N ASP A 15 -12.90 16.52 -18.93
CA ASP A 15 -14.14 15.79 -18.63
C ASP A 15 -13.97 14.26 -18.42
N ALA A 16 -12.75 13.80 -18.09
CA ALA A 16 -12.44 12.37 -17.91
C ALA A 16 -13.34 11.64 -16.90
N LEU A 17 -13.87 12.35 -15.90
CA LEU A 17 -14.83 11.85 -14.91
C LEU A 17 -16.21 12.52 -15.03
N GLN A 18 -16.49 13.22 -16.13
CA GLN A 18 -17.81 13.78 -16.36
C GLN A 18 -18.84 12.65 -16.40
N ASP A 19 -19.94 12.86 -15.67
CA ASP A 19 -21.04 11.91 -15.48
C ASP A 19 -20.68 10.60 -14.76
N GLU A 20 -19.42 10.43 -14.32
CA GLU A 20 -19.01 9.26 -13.55
C GLU A 20 -19.56 9.34 -12.11
N ARG A 21 -20.35 8.33 -11.73
CA ARG A 21 -20.81 8.13 -10.36
C ARG A 21 -19.84 7.18 -9.67
N ILE A 22 -19.08 7.70 -8.71
CA ILE A 22 -18.00 6.96 -8.06
C ILE A 22 -18.52 6.30 -6.79
N ALA A 23 -18.28 4.99 -6.65
CA ALA A 23 -18.42 4.30 -5.37
C ALA A 23 -17.05 3.92 -4.82
N VAL A 24 -16.80 4.20 -3.54
CA VAL A 24 -15.63 3.71 -2.81
C VAL A 24 -16.06 2.50 -1.98
N ILE A 25 -15.50 1.33 -2.29
CA ILE A 25 -15.88 0.05 -1.66
C ILE A 25 -14.84 -0.30 -0.60
N GLY A 26 -15.24 -0.22 0.68
CA GLY A 26 -14.36 -0.30 1.84
C GLY A 26 -13.96 1.09 2.35
N TYR A 27 -14.03 1.29 3.68
CA TYR A 27 -13.70 2.57 4.34
C TYR A 27 -12.57 2.45 5.36
N GLY A 28 -11.61 1.54 5.12
CA GLY A 28 -10.37 1.40 5.89
C GLY A 28 -9.37 2.53 5.64
N HIS A 29 -8.08 2.31 5.89
CA HIS A 29 -7.04 3.35 5.75
C HIS A 29 -6.97 3.94 4.34
N LEU A 30 -6.92 3.10 3.30
CA LEU A 30 -6.95 3.54 1.89
C LEU A 30 -8.32 4.08 1.50
N GLY A 31 -9.39 3.32 1.79
CA GLY A 31 -10.78 3.67 1.50
C GLY A 31 -11.17 5.08 1.94
N ARG A 32 -10.97 5.37 3.23
CA ARG A 32 -11.24 6.69 3.81
C ARG A 32 -10.44 7.79 3.11
N SER A 33 -9.17 7.55 2.84
CA SER A 33 -8.26 8.56 2.28
C SER A 33 -8.64 8.92 0.85
N MET A 34 -8.96 7.92 0.02
CA MET A 34 -9.44 8.14 -1.35
C MET A 34 -10.80 8.84 -1.37
N ALA A 35 -11.74 8.45 -0.50
CA ALA A 35 -13.04 9.10 -0.40
C ALA A 35 -12.95 10.58 0.01
N LEU A 36 -12.10 10.90 0.99
CA LEU A 36 -11.86 12.28 1.42
C LEU A 36 -11.19 13.11 0.31
N ASN A 37 -10.22 12.54 -0.40
CA ASN A 37 -9.55 13.23 -1.51
C ASN A 37 -10.52 13.49 -2.67
N LEU A 38 -11.35 12.51 -3.04
CA LEU A 38 -12.42 12.69 -4.03
C LEU A 38 -13.39 13.81 -3.65
N ARG A 39 -13.82 13.86 -2.38
CA ARG A 39 -14.69 14.93 -1.89
C ARG A 39 -14.05 16.30 -2.01
N ASP A 40 -12.79 16.43 -1.58
CA ASP A 40 -12.07 17.70 -1.65
C ASP A 40 -11.75 18.11 -3.11
N ALA A 41 -11.73 17.14 -4.03
CA ALA A 41 -11.65 17.37 -5.48
C ALA A 41 -13.00 17.70 -6.14
N GLY A 42 -14.09 17.80 -5.37
CA GLY A 42 -15.43 18.19 -5.84
C GLY A 42 -16.33 17.05 -6.30
N TYR A 43 -15.95 15.80 -6.03
CA TYR A 43 -16.78 14.62 -6.31
C TYR A 43 -17.57 14.20 -5.08
N GLU A 44 -18.70 13.51 -5.27
CA GLU A 44 -19.54 13.01 -4.16
C GLU A 44 -19.57 11.47 -4.17
N PRO A 45 -18.50 10.80 -3.69
CA PRO A 45 -18.47 9.34 -3.72
C PRO A 45 -19.45 8.74 -2.72
N VAL A 46 -20.14 7.68 -3.13
CA VAL A 46 -20.92 6.83 -2.22
C VAL A 46 -20.02 5.77 -1.63
N ILE A 47 -20.18 5.48 -0.34
CA ILE A 47 -19.38 4.45 0.33
C ILE A 47 -20.16 3.14 0.36
N GLY A 48 -19.60 2.09 -0.24
CA GLY A 48 -20.06 0.71 -0.07
C GLY A 48 -19.29 0.06 1.07
N ASN A 49 -19.94 -0.28 2.19
CA ASN A 49 -19.25 -0.91 3.32
C ASN A 49 -20.17 -1.86 4.09
N ILE A 50 -19.58 -2.87 4.73
CA ILE A 50 -20.28 -3.73 5.70
C ILE A 50 -20.67 -2.93 6.95
N LYS A 51 -21.56 -3.49 7.77
CA LYS A 51 -21.95 -2.87 9.04
C LYS A 51 -20.86 -3.07 10.08
N ASP A 52 -20.00 -2.08 10.24
CA ASP A 52 -18.89 -2.08 11.19
C ASP A 52 -18.57 -0.65 11.70
N GLY A 53 -17.46 -0.51 12.44
CA GLY A 53 -16.97 0.79 12.90
C GLY A 53 -16.57 1.73 11.75
N TYR A 54 -16.08 1.21 10.62
CA TYR A 54 -15.70 2.01 9.46
C TYR A 54 -16.91 2.63 8.78
N ALA A 55 -18.03 1.92 8.67
CA ALA A 55 -19.29 2.48 8.19
C ALA A 55 -19.82 3.60 9.11
N ASN A 56 -19.69 3.43 10.43
CA ASN A 56 -20.08 4.49 11.37
C ASN A 56 -19.18 5.73 11.22
N LYS A 57 -17.87 5.51 11.05
CA LYS A 57 -16.90 6.58 10.78
C LYS A 57 -17.24 7.33 9.49
N ALA A 58 -17.47 6.63 8.38
CA ALA A 58 -17.86 7.24 7.10
C ALA A 58 -19.12 8.11 7.24
N ARG A 59 -20.15 7.64 7.95
CA ARG A 59 -21.37 8.44 8.22
C ARG A 59 -21.06 9.67 9.05
N SER A 60 -20.24 9.54 10.10
CA SER A 60 -19.85 10.67 10.94
C SER A 60 -19.02 11.72 10.19
N GLU A 61 -18.31 11.30 9.13
CA GLU A 61 -17.56 12.18 8.24
C GLU A 61 -18.39 12.71 7.07
N GLY A 62 -19.71 12.47 7.07
CA GLY A 62 -20.67 13.07 6.14
C GLY A 62 -20.91 12.31 4.84
N PHE A 63 -20.45 11.07 4.72
CA PHE A 63 -20.67 10.26 3.53
C PHE A 63 -21.99 9.47 3.57
N THR A 64 -22.61 9.32 2.40
CA THR A 64 -23.68 8.33 2.20
C THR A 64 -23.06 6.94 2.21
N VAL A 65 -23.54 6.07 3.11
CA VAL A 65 -23.06 4.70 3.26
C VAL A 65 -24.16 3.71 2.92
N LEU A 66 -23.92 2.89 1.90
CA LEU A 66 -24.83 1.84 1.42
C LEU A 66 -24.20 0.45 1.59
N PRO A 67 -25.02 -0.63 1.55
CA PRO A 67 -24.50 -1.98 1.31
C PRO A 67 -23.68 -2.03 0.01
N ILE A 68 -22.64 -2.88 -0.04
CA ILE A 68 -21.68 -2.93 -1.15
C ILE A 68 -22.38 -3.09 -2.50
N ALA A 69 -23.24 -4.11 -2.64
CA ALA A 69 -23.99 -4.34 -3.88
C ALA A 69 -24.84 -3.14 -4.33
N GLN A 70 -25.42 -2.38 -3.38
CA GLN A 70 -26.23 -1.21 -3.70
C GLN A 70 -25.37 -0.02 -4.14
N ALA A 71 -24.23 0.21 -3.49
CA ALA A 71 -23.26 1.23 -3.90
C ALA A 71 -22.74 0.95 -5.32
N VAL A 72 -22.35 -0.31 -5.59
CA VAL A 72 -21.86 -0.73 -6.91
C VAL A 72 -22.93 -0.54 -7.98
N ALA A 73 -24.16 -0.98 -7.74
CA ALA A 73 -25.26 -0.86 -8.70
C ALA A 73 -25.63 0.59 -9.05
N GLN A 74 -25.35 1.55 -8.16
CA GLN A 74 -25.60 2.98 -8.39
C GLN A 74 -24.42 3.70 -9.05
N SER A 75 -23.24 3.06 -9.10
CA SER A 75 -22.01 3.63 -9.63
C SER A 75 -21.77 3.28 -11.10
N THR A 76 -21.01 4.13 -11.79
CA THR A 76 -20.38 3.80 -13.08
C THR A 76 -18.88 3.49 -12.91
N LEU A 77 -18.29 3.88 -11.78
CA LEU A 77 -16.91 3.57 -11.42
C LEU A 77 -16.85 3.11 -9.95
N ALA A 78 -16.58 1.82 -9.73
CA ALA A 78 -16.43 1.23 -8.40
C ALA A 78 -14.95 1.10 -8.03
N PHE A 79 -14.47 1.89 -7.08
CA PHE A 79 -13.10 1.83 -6.57
C PHE A 79 -13.04 0.86 -5.37
N VAL A 80 -12.54 -0.34 -5.62
CA VAL A 80 -12.44 -1.46 -4.66
C VAL A 80 -11.19 -1.30 -3.81
N LEU A 81 -11.41 -0.94 -2.54
CA LEU A 81 -10.40 -0.68 -1.51
C LEU A 81 -10.62 -1.61 -0.31
N LEU A 82 -10.99 -2.85 -0.61
CA LEU A 82 -11.09 -3.97 0.34
C LEU A 82 -9.71 -4.64 0.47
N PRO A 83 -9.45 -5.35 1.58
CA PRO A 83 -8.25 -6.18 1.70
C PRO A 83 -8.18 -7.24 0.59
N ASP A 84 -6.98 -7.51 0.08
CA ASP A 84 -6.74 -8.46 -1.02
C ASP A 84 -7.21 -9.88 -0.68
N GLU A 85 -7.17 -10.26 0.59
CA GLU A 85 -7.70 -11.53 1.08
C GLU A 85 -9.24 -11.61 1.10
N VAL A 86 -9.92 -10.46 1.15
CA VAL A 86 -11.38 -10.38 1.23
C VAL A 86 -12.02 -10.29 -0.17
N ILE A 87 -11.30 -9.70 -1.14
CA ILE A 87 -11.81 -9.49 -2.51
C ILE A 87 -12.32 -10.78 -3.15
N PRO A 88 -11.65 -11.95 -3.09
CA PRO A 88 -12.12 -13.17 -3.75
C PRO A 88 -13.47 -13.68 -3.27
N ASP A 89 -13.83 -13.40 -2.01
CA ASP A 89 -15.12 -13.82 -1.45
C ASP A 89 -16.22 -12.79 -1.75
N ILE A 90 -15.92 -11.48 -1.62
CA ILE A 90 -16.90 -10.41 -1.77
C ILE A 90 -17.18 -10.08 -3.24
N PHE A 91 -16.14 -10.10 -4.09
CA PHE A 91 -16.27 -9.70 -5.49
C PHE A 91 -17.32 -10.50 -6.26
N PRO A 92 -17.32 -11.85 -6.28
CA PRO A 92 -18.34 -12.61 -7.01
C PRO A 92 -19.74 -12.52 -6.39
N GLN A 93 -19.86 -12.20 -5.10
CA GLN A 93 -21.14 -12.20 -4.37
C GLN A 93 -21.85 -10.84 -4.43
N GLU A 94 -21.10 -9.75 -4.25
CA GLU A 94 -21.67 -8.41 -4.06
C GLU A 94 -21.27 -7.41 -5.13
N ILE A 95 -20.09 -7.56 -5.78
CA ILE A 95 -19.57 -6.56 -6.71
C ILE A 95 -19.91 -6.96 -8.16
N ALA A 96 -19.38 -8.08 -8.64
CA ALA A 96 -19.52 -8.52 -10.03
C ALA A 96 -20.98 -8.60 -10.52
N PRO A 97 -21.95 -9.13 -9.74
CA PRO A 97 -23.35 -9.18 -10.17
C PRO A 97 -24.03 -7.80 -10.22
N ALA A 98 -23.53 -6.84 -9.45
CA ALA A 98 -24.10 -5.49 -9.33
C ALA A 98 -23.55 -4.52 -10.38
N LEU A 99 -22.44 -4.86 -11.06
CA LEU A 99 -21.84 -4.02 -12.09
C LEU A 99 -22.76 -3.88 -13.31
N VAL A 100 -23.05 -2.61 -13.66
CA VAL A 100 -23.77 -2.26 -14.89
C VAL A 100 -22.86 -2.40 -16.12
N PRO A 101 -23.39 -2.64 -17.32
CA PRO A 101 -22.59 -2.69 -18.55
C PRO A 101 -21.77 -1.42 -18.73
N ASN A 102 -20.52 -1.56 -19.18
CA ASN A 102 -19.54 -0.50 -19.37
C ASN A 102 -19.20 0.30 -18.10
N ALA A 103 -19.54 -0.20 -16.90
CA ALA A 103 -18.96 0.33 -15.66
C ALA A 103 -17.47 0.00 -15.59
N GLY A 104 -16.71 0.80 -14.85
CA GLY A 104 -15.34 0.47 -14.46
C GLY A 104 -15.28 -0.08 -13.04
N VAL A 105 -14.42 -1.07 -12.82
CA VAL A 105 -13.97 -1.47 -11.50
C VAL A 105 -12.47 -1.16 -11.37
N VAL A 106 -12.10 -0.45 -10.31
CA VAL A 106 -10.72 -0.03 -10.04
C VAL A 106 -10.22 -0.75 -8.82
N PHE A 107 -9.06 -1.39 -8.90
CA PHE A 107 -8.39 -2.04 -7.77
C PHE A 107 -7.19 -1.22 -7.30
N ALA A 108 -6.85 -1.30 -6.01
CA ALA A 108 -5.64 -0.68 -5.46
C ALA A 108 -4.41 -1.59 -5.43
N SER A 109 -4.54 -2.80 -5.97
CA SER A 109 -3.52 -3.84 -6.06
C SER A 109 -3.86 -4.72 -7.26
N GLY A 110 -2.85 -5.21 -7.96
CA GLY A 110 -3.01 -6.17 -9.05
C GLY A 110 -3.31 -7.59 -8.56
N TYR A 111 -3.11 -7.86 -7.26
CA TYR A 111 -3.08 -9.21 -6.67
C TYR A 111 -4.25 -10.11 -7.07
N ALA A 112 -5.48 -9.65 -6.86
CA ALA A 112 -6.68 -10.47 -7.09
C ALA A 112 -6.84 -10.89 -8.56
N VAL A 113 -6.45 -10.02 -9.49
CA VAL A 113 -6.51 -10.27 -10.93
C VAL A 113 -5.29 -11.06 -11.41
N ALA A 114 -4.10 -10.69 -10.94
CA ALA A 114 -2.82 -11.30 -11.32
C ALA A 114 -2.76 -12.81 -11.03
N TYR A 115 -3.39 -13.25 -9.95
CA TYR A 115 -3.38 -14.65 -9.51
C TYR A 115 -4.72 -15.37 -9.74
N ASP A 116 -5.54 -14.88 -10.67
CA ASP A 116 -6.81 -15.50 -11.09
C ASP A 116 -7.77 -15.80 -9.92
N LEU A 117 -7.75 -14.96 -8.88
CA LEU A 117 -8.58 -15.15 -7.68
C LEU A 117 -10.01 -14.68 -7.87
N ILE A 118 -10.25 -13.84 -8.89
CA ILE A 118 -11.56 -13.36 -9.30
C ILE A 118 -11.73 -13.52 -10.81
N THR A 119 -12.99 -13.63 -11.25
CA THR A 119 -13.33 -13.59 -12.68
C THR A 119 -13.96 -12.25 -13.02
N LEU A 120 -13.29 -11.48 -13.89
CA LEU A 120 -13.79 -10.19 -14.37
C LEU A 120 -14.94 -10.41 -15.37
N PRO A 121 -16.09 -9.73 -15.20
CA PRO A 121 -17.15 -9.77 -16.22
C PRO A 121 -16.64 -9.17 -17.54
N PRO A 122 -16.94 -9.74 -18.72
CA PRO A 122 -16.39 -9.26 -20.00
C PRO A 122 -16.93 -7.89 -20.45
N ARG A 123 -17.96 -7.37 -19.77
CA ARG A 123 -18.69 -6.14 -20.14
C ARG A 123 -18.33 -4.92 -19.30
N VAL A 124 -17.23 -4.97 -18.54
CA VAL A 124 -16.80 -3.89 -17.65
C VAL A 124 -15.36 -3.48 -17.95
N ASP A 125 -14.95 -2.28 -17.55
CA ASP A 125 -13.53 -1.97 -17.50
C ASP A 125 -12.94 -2.53 -16.21
N ALA A 126 -11.73 -3.07 -16.28
CA ALA A 126 -10.95 -3.48 -15.11
C ALA A 126 -9.67 -2.66 -15.09
N LEU A 127 -9.54 -1.84 -14.06
CA LEU A 127 -8.52 -0.80 -13.94
C LEU A 127 -7.74 -1.00 -12.64
N MET A 128 -6.51 -0.51 -12.59
CA MET A 128 -5.69 -0.54 -11.38
C MET A 128 -5.11 0.85 -11.13
N LEU A 129 -5.28 1.34 -9.90
CA LEU A 129 -4.60 2.50 -9.34
C LEU A 129 -3.96 2.05 -8.04
N ALA A 130 -2.71 1.61 -8.09
CA ALA A 130 -2.00 0.98 -6.99
C ALA A 130 -1.04 1.95 -6.29
N PRO A 131 -1.43 2.58 -5.15
CA PRO A 131 -0.65 3.63 -4.52
C PRO A 131 0.63 3.05 -3.89
N ARG A 132 1.77 3.72 -4.07
CA ARG A 132 3.04 3.33 -3.44
C ARG A 132 3.22 4.01 -2.08
N MET A 133 2.16 3.99 -1.28
CA MET A 133 2.05 4.74 -0.03
C MET A 133 0.84 4.29 0.80
N GLY A 134 0.97 4.30 2.13
CA GLY A 134 -0.14 4.03 3.04
C GLY A 134 -1.23 5.11 2.99
N GLY A 135 -2.47 4.72 3.29
CA GLY A 135 -3.63 5.60 3.15
C GLY A 135 -3.56 6.91 3.95
N GLU A 136 -3.16 6.85 5.22
CA GLU A 136 -3.08 8.05 6.07
C GLU A 136 -2.10 9.08 5.53
N GLU A 137 -0.96 8.61 5.02
CA GLU A 137 0.05 9.45 4.38
C GLU A 137 -0.45 10.02 3.05
N ILE A 138 -1.17 9.23 2.23
CA ILE A 138 -1.85 9.73 1.03
C ILE A 138 -2.77 10.90 1.37
N ARG A 139 -3.57 10.77 2.43
CA ARG A 139 -4.48 11.84 2.86
C ARG A 139 -3.70 13.07 3.32
N ARG A 140 -2.67 12.88 4.15
CA ARG A 140 -1.83 13.95 4.68
C ARG A 140 -1.19 14.76 3.55
N ARG A 141 -0.55 14.08 2.60
CA ARG A 141 0.10 14.71 1.44
C ARG A 141 -0.90 15.42 0.55
N PHE A 142 -2.04 14.81 0.26
CA PHE A 142 -3.08 15.44 -0.55
C PHE A 142 -3.58 16.75 0.08
N ALA A 143 -3.82 16.77 1.40
CA ALA A 143 -4.25 17.96 2.11
C ALA A 143 -3.21 19.10 2.11
N GLN A 144 -1.92 18.75 1.95
CA GLN A 144 -0.80 19.69 1.84
C GLN A 144 -0.56 20.19 0.40
N GLY A 145 -1.41 19.81 -0.55
CA GLY A 145 -1.23 20.14 -1.97
C GLY A 145 -0.19 19.26 -2.69
N GLU A 146 0.42 18.31 -1.98
CA GLU A 146 1.26 17.27 -2.57
C GLU A 146 0.40 16.13 -3.13
N GLY A 147 1.02 15.13 -3.75
CA GLY A 147 0.32 13.90 -4.14
C GLY A 147 1.13 12.67 -3.80
N PHE A 148 0.86 11.56 -4.47
CA PHE A 148 1.58 10.31 -4.27
C PHE A 148 1.85 9.65 -5.62
N ILE A 149 2.81 8.74 -5.67
CA ILE A 149 3.10 7.95 -6.87
C ILE A 149 2.24 6.69 -6.82
N ALA A 150 1.69 6.30 -7.96
CA ALA A 150 0.97 5.04 -8.13
C ALA A 150 1.46 4.29 -9.37
N PHE A 151 1.20 2.98 -9.38
CA PHE A 151 1.20 2.18 -10.61
C PHE A 151 -0.22 2.13 -11.18
N LEU A 152 -0.32 2.26 -12.51
CA LEU A 152 -1.57 2.32 -13.26
C LEU A 152 -1.63 1.20 -14.29
N ASP A 153 -2.78 0.55 -14.42
CA ASP A 153 -3.03 -0.43 -15.48
C ASP A 153 -4.48 -0.43 -15.96
N VAL A 154 -4.67 -0.75 -17.24
CA VAL A 154 -5.97 -1.03 -17.85
C VAL A 154 -5.96 -2.49 -18.27
N MET A 155 -6.43 -3.35 -17.38
CA MET A 155 -6.44 -4.81 -17.55
C MET A 155 -7.53 -5.27 -18.53
N GLN A 156 -8.67 -4.56 -18.54
CA GLN A 156 -9.77 -4.78 -19.47
C GLN A 156 -10.43 -3.43 -19.79
N ASP A 157 -10.72 -3.18 -21.07
CA ASP A 157 -11.34 -1.93 -21.54
C ASP A 157 -12.56 -2.25 -22.41
N ALA A 158 -13.71 -2.51 -21.76
CA ALA A 158 -14.96 -2.84 -22.45
C ALA A 158 -15.67 -1.58 -22.98
N SER A 159 -15.43 -0.43 -22.34
CA SER A 159 -16.04 0.86 -22.71
C SER A 159 -15.27 1.61 -23.79
N GLY A 160 -13.96 1.33 -23.96
CA GLY A 160 -13.03 2.11 -24.77
C GLY A 160 -12.55 3.40 -24.08
N ARG A 161 -12.91 3.61 -22.81
CA ARG A 161 -12.55 4.78 -21.98
C ARG A 161 -11.69 4.40 -20.77
N GLY A 162 -11.13 3.18 -20.71
CA GLY A 162 -10.41 2.69 -19.53
C GLY A 162 -9.28 3.62 -19.06
N TRP A 163 -8.41 4.06 -19.98
CA TRP A 163 -7.32 4.99 -19.65
C TRP A 163 -7.82 6.39 -19.24
N GLU A 164 -8.85 6.90 -19.91
CA GLU A 164 -9.45 8.20 -19.59
C GLU A 164 -9.99 8.20 -18.15
N ARG A 165 -10.80 7.20 -17.81
CA ARG A 165 -11.38 7.02 -16.47
C ARG A 165 -10.30 6.86 -15.40
N LEU A 166 -9.30 6.02 -15.69
CA LEU A 166 -8.21 5.76 -14.75
C LEU A 166 -7.38 7.01 -14.48
N LEU A 167 -7.02 7.76 -15.51
CA LEU A 167 -6.26 9.01 -15.37
C LEU A 167 -7.09 10.10 -14.68
N GLY A 168 -8.39 10.18 -14.99
CA GLY A 168 -9.33 11.06 -14.29
C GLY A 168 -9.41 10.75 -12.79
N LEU A 169 -9.58 9.48 -12.43
CA LEU A 169 -9.60 9.04 -11.03
C LEU A 169 -8.26 9.31 -10.34
N ALA A 170 -7.15 8.95 -10.98
CA ALA A 170 -5.79 9.18 -10.49
C ALA A 170 -5.52 10.67 -10.25
N HIS A 171 -5.99 11.55 -11.14
CA HIS A 171 -5.92 12.99 -10.94
C HIS A 171 -6.73 13.43 -9.72
N ALA A 172 -7.99 13.02 -9.64
CA ALA A 172 -8.92 13.42 -8.59
C ALA A 172 -8.44 13.03 -7.19
N VAL A 173 -7.80 11.86 -7.05
CA VAL A 173 -7.24 11.43 -5.75
C VAL A 173 -5.84 11.98 -5.47
N GLY A 174 -5.20 12.65 -6.43
CA GLY A 174 -3.88 13.29 -6.31
C GLY A 174 -2.68 12.45 -6.74
N ALA A 175 -2.88 11.28 -7.36
CA ALA A 175 -1.80 10.41 -7.83
C ALA A 175 -1.01 10.99 -9.03
N LEU A 176 -1.57 11.99 -9.72
CA LEU A 176 -0.94 12.66 -10.86
C LEU A 176 -0.34 14.03 -10.52
N ARG A 177 -0.34 14.44 -9.24
CA ARG A 177 0.35 15.66 -8.79
C ARG A 177 1.88 15.53 -8.90
N PRO A 178 2.52 14.41 -8.47
CA PRO A 178 3.91 14.15 -8.84
C PRO A 178 3.97 13.58 -10.26
N LEU A 179 3.65 12.29 -10.41
CA LEU A 179 3.47 11.52 -11.63
C LEU A 179 3.12 10.08 -11.20
N SER A 180 2.55 9.29 -12.10
CA SER A 180 2.32 7.86 -11.91
C SER A 180 2.83 7.07 -13.10
N PHE A 181 3.05 5.76 -12.93
CA PHE A 181 3.67 4.92 -13.96
C PHE A 181 2.74 3.82 -14.44
N ALA A 182 2.75 3.52 -15.73
CA ALA A 182 2.11 2.32 -16.25
C ALA A 182 2.92 1.08 -15.83
N LEU A 183 2.26 0.12 -15.20
CA LEU A 183 2.83 -1.18 -14.87
C LEU A 183 1.71 -2.23 -14.89
N PRO A 184 1.84 -3.31 -15.70
CA PRO A 184 0.82 -4.35 -15.75
C PRO A 184 0.54 -4.95 -14.37
N ALA A 185 -0.73 -5.25 -14.07
CA ALA A 185 -1.17 -5.72 -12.76
C ALA A 185 -0.41 -6.95 -12.25
N HIS A 186 -0.02 -7.88 -13.13
CA HIS A 186 0.79 -9.04 -12.74
C HIS A 186 2.21 -8.67 -12.31
N GLN A 187 2.84 -7.68 -12.97
CA GLN A 187 4.17 -7.20 -12.58
C GLN A 187 4.10 -6.39 -11.30
N GLU A 188 3.01 -5.63 -11.12
CA GLU A 188 2.75 -4.90 -9.89
C GLU A 188 2.60 -5.85 -8.69
N ALA A 189 1.75 -6.87 -8.81
CA ALA A 189 1.54 -7.85 -7.75
C ALA A 189 2.82 -8.65 -7.42
N ASP A 190 3.55 -9.10 -8.45
CA ASP A 190 4.82 -9.80 -8.25
C ASP A 190 5.85 -8.89 -7.56
N LEU A 191 5.96 -7.63 -7.99
CA LEU A 191 6.89 -6.65 -7.42
C LEU A 191 6.56 -6.34 -5.95
N ASP A 192 5.29 -6.10 -5.65
CA ASP A 192 4.81 -5.72 -4.32
C ASP A 192 5.11 -6.85 -3.32
N LEU A 193 4.63 -8.07 -3.62
CA LEU A 193 4.88 -9.25 -2.80
C LEU A 193 6.37 -9.56 -2.68
N PHE A 194 7.13 -9.39 -3.77
CA PHE A 194 8.57 -9.67 -3.73
C PHE A 194 9.29 -8.71 -2.80
N ILE A 195 9.00 -7.41 -2.86
CA ILE A 195 9.61 -6.42 -1.97
C ILE A 195 9.21 -6.66 -0.51
N GLU A 196 7.94 -6.94 -0.23
CA GLU A 196 7.45 -7.21 1.13
C GLU A 196 8.10 -8.45 1.75
N GLN A 197 8.15 -9.56 0.99
CA GLN A 197 8.67 -10.85 1.46
C GLN A 197 10.21 -10.93 1.47
N THR A 198 10.89 -9.98 0.83
CA THR A 198 12.36 -9.91 0.82
C THR A 198 12.86 -8.73 1.62
N LEU A 199 12.87 -7.52 1.04
CA LEU A 199 13.40 -6.32 1.67
C LEU A 199 12.66 -6.01 2.98
N GLY A 200 11.33 -6.09 2.99
CA GLY A 200 10.51 -5.89 4.19
C GLY A 200 10.88 -6.88 5.30
N ALA A 201 10.90 -8.17 4.99
CA ALA A 201 11.30 -9.23 5.92
C ALA A 201 12.73 -9.05 6.46
N LEU A 202 13.68 -8.64 5.61
CA LEU A 202 15.06 -8.40 6.01
C LEU A 202 15.23 -7.20 6.94
N ILE A 203 14.49 -6.11 6.71
CA ILE A 203 14.47 -4.96 7.62
C ILE A 203 13.97 -5.41 9.00
N GLY A 204 12.86 -6.15 9.04
CA GLY A 204 12.33 -6.70 10.29
C GLY A 204 13.33 -7.62 11.01
N LEU A 205 13.96 -8.54 10.26
CA LEU A 205 15.00 -9.43 10.79
C LEU A 205 16.18 -8.63 11.38
N ALA A 206 16.65 -7.61 10.68
CA ALA A 206 17.77 -6.79 11.13
C ALA A 206 17.44 -6.06 12.44
N ILE A 207 16.26 -5.42 12.52
CA ILE A 207 15.79 -4.71 13.71
C ILE A 207 15.68 -5.67 14.90
N MET A 208 14.98 -6.79 14.73
CA MET A 208 14.76 -7.76 15.82
C MET A 208 16.07 -8.40 16.30
N SER A 209 16.99 -8.71 15.38
CA SER A 209 18.27 -9.34 15.70
C SER A 209 19.21 -8.36 16.41
N LEU A 210 19.31 -7.13 15.92
CA LEU A 210 20.10 -6.06 16.53
C LEU A 210 19.58 -5.77 17.94
N PHE A 211 18.27 -5.59 18.09
CA PHE A 211 17.66 -5.31 19.38
C PHE A 211 17.94 -6.44 20.40
N SER A 212 17.66 -7.69 20.03
CA SER A 212 17.83 -8.84 20.92
C SER A 212 19.29 -8.99 21.38
N LEU A 213 20.24 -8.89 20.43
CA LEU A 213 21.66 -8.97 20.75
C LEU A 213 22.13 -7.76 21.56
N GLY A 214 21.68 -6.56 21.25
CA GLY A 214 22.03 -5.34 21.97
C GLY A 214 21.63 -5.42 23.44
N VAL A 215 20.41 -5.86 23.72
CA VAL A 215 19.91 -6.11 25.07
C VAL A 215 20.73 -7.20 25.78
N GLU A 216 21.05 -8.30 25.09
CA GLU A 216 21.94 -9.36 25.64
C GLU A 216 23.32 -8.81 26.02
N LYS A 217 23.86 -7.85 25.27
CA LYS A 217 25.12 -7.16 25.57
C LYS A 217 24.99 -6.01 26.56
N GLY A 218 23.80 -5.79 27.13
CA GLY A 218 23.57 -4.81 28.19
C GLY A 218 23.34 -3.38 27.68
N LEU A 219 23.05 -3.19 26.39
CA LEU A 219 22.64 -1.87 25.88
C LEU A 219 21.21 -1.55 26.33
N PRO A 220 20.91 -0.29 26.71
CA PRO A 220 19.55 0.11 27.07
C PRO A 220 18.57 -0.08 25.89
N PRO A 221 17.41 -0.73 26.08
CA PRO A 221 16.40 -0.91 25.03
C PRO A 221 16.01 0.40 24.34
N GLU A 222 15.85 1.48 25.11
CA GLU A 222 15.50 2.82 24.61
C GLU A 222 16.59 3.39 23.70
N ALA A 223 17.86 3.20 24.05
CA ALA A 223 18.98 3.66 23.23
C ALA A 223 19.02 2.90 21.89
N LEU A 224 18.72 1.60 21.90
CA LEU A 224 18.67 0.79 20.68
C LEU A 224 17.59 1.28 19.71
N VAL A 225 16.36 1.49 20.18
CA VAL A 225 15.27 1.94 19.29
C VAL A 225 15.44 3.39 18.83
N LEU A 226 16.05 4.26 19.65
CA LEU A 226 16.44 5.62 19.24
C LEU A 226 17.47 5.59 18.11
N GLU A 227 18.54 4.81 18.27
CA GLU A 227 19.59 4.68 17.26
C GLU A 227 19.07 4.03 15.97
N MET A 228 18.14 3.07 16.09
CA MET A 228 17.61 2.36 14.93
C MET A 228 16.61 3.17 14.10
N TYR A 229 15.70 3.95 14.70
CA TYR A 229 14.72 4.72 13.93
C TYR A 229 14.02 5.85 14.69
N MET A 230 13.81 5.75 16.01
CA MET A 230 12.98 6.74 16.72
C MET A 230 13.60 8.15 16.81
N SER A 231 14.91 8.30 16.56
CA SER A 231 15.57 9.62 16.48
C SER A 231 15.28 10.39 15.18
N GLY A 232 14.82 9.70 14.13
CA GLY A 232 14.70 10.24 12.77
C GLY A 232 16.00 10.22 11.96
N GLU A 233 17.15 9.86 12.54
CA GLU A 233 18.42 9.84 11.80
C GLU A 233 18.38 8.85 10.62
N MET A 234 17.82 7.65 10.83
CA MET A 234 17.65 6.67 9.76
C MET A 234 16.63 7.10 8.70
N GLU A 235 15.66 7.96 9.03
CA GLU A 235 14.75 8.54 8.04
C GLU A 235 15.48 9.43 7.04
N GLU A 236 16.51 10.18 7.49
CA GLU A 236 17.36 10.99 6.62
C GLU A 236 18.17 10.14 5.65
N VAL A 237 18.53 8.91 6.03
CA VAL A 237 19.19 7.94 5.14
C VAL A 237 18.26 7.54 3.99
N PHE A 238 17.03 7.13 4.29
CA PHE A 238 16.04 6.79 3.27
C PHE A 238 15.62 8.01 2.44
N ARG A 239 15.58 9.21 3.04
CA ARG A 239 15.39 10.46 2.31
C ARG A 239 16.51 10.69 1.29
N ALA A 240 17.76 10.49 1.69
CA ALA A 240 18.90 10.60 0.79
C ALA A 240 18.85 9.55 -0.34
N PHE A 241 18.37 8.33 -0.09
CA PHE A 241 18.16 7.33 -1.15
C PHE A 241 17.20 7.85 -2.22
N ARG A 242 16.12 8.50 -1.81
CA ARG A 242 15.12 9.07 -2.71
C ARG A 242 15.66 10.27 -3.49
N GLU A 243 16.42 11.16 -2.86
CA GLU A 243 16.84 12.44 -3.45
C GLU A 243 18.13 12.34 -4.27
N GLU A 244 19.04 11.45 -3.88
CA GLU A 244 20.40 11.38 -4.43
C GLU A 244 20.74 9.99 -4.99
N GLY A 245 19.93 8.99 -4.67
CA GLY A 245 20.15 7.60 -5.06
C GLY A 245 20.96 6.81 -4.03
N PHE A 246 20.69 5.51 -3.95
CA PHE A 246 21.27 4.59 -2.97
C PHE A 246 22.81 4.64 -2.93
N THR A 247 23.48 4.54 -4.09
CA THR A 247 24.94 4.51 -4.14
C THR A 247 25.59 5.85 -3.82
N HIS A 248 24.96 6.97 -4.19
CA HIS A 248 25.51 8.31 -3.94
C HIS A 248 25.31 8.75 -2.49
N SER A 249 24.16 8.42 -1.91
CA SER A 249 23.82 8.76 -0.52
C SER A 249 24.86 8.27 0.51
N ALA A 250 25.63 7.23 0.18
CA ALA A 250 26.66 6.70 1.06
C ALA A 250 27.77 7.73 1.38
N TYR A 251 27.97 8.76 0.54
CA TYR A 251 28.90 9.87 0.80
C TYR A 251 28.45 10.82 1.91
N LYS A 252 27.18 10.80 2.32
CA LYS A 252 26.69 11.60 3.46
C LYS A 252 27.07 11.03 4.81
N HIS A 253 27.33 9.73 4.86
CA HIS A 253 27.76 9.06 6.07
C HIS A 253 29.28 9.20 6.14
N GLY A 254 29.81 9.75 7.25
CA GLY A 254 31.24 10.02 7.38
C GLY A 254 32.12 8.84 6.97
N ALA A 255 33.36 9.09 6.54
CA ALA A 255 34.20 8.09 5.87
C ALA A 255 34.28 6.72 6.58
N MET A 256 34.25 6.70 7.92
CA MET A 256 34.19 5.47 8.72
C MET A 256 32.89 4.67 8.54
N ALA A 257 31.73 5.33 8.53
CA ALA A 257 30.43 4.70 8.35
C ALA A 257 30.28 4.13 6.93
N MET A 258 30.72 4.88 5.92
CA MET A 258 30.79 4.40 4.54
C MET A 258 31.70 3.17 4.43
N TYR A 259 32.93 3.25 4.94
CA TYR A 259 33.91 2.16 4.86
C TYR A 259 33.41 0.88 5.55
N SER A 260 32.96 0.99 6.80
CA SER A 260 32.48 -0.15 7.58
C SER A 260 31.16 -0.71 7.02
N GLY A 261 30.22 0.15 6.62
CA GLY A 261 28.94 -0.25 6.03
C GLY A 261 29.11 -1.05 4.75
N TYR A 262 29.95 -0.59 3.81
CA TYR A 262 30.18 -1.33 2.56
C TYR A 262 30.94 -2.64 2.77
N LEU A 263 31.91 -2.70 3.70
CA LEU A 263 32.57 -3.97 4.01
C LEU A 263 31.57 -4.99 4.57
N ARG A 264 30.68 -4.58 5.48
CA ARG A 264 29.63 -5.47 5.99
C ARG A 264 28.60 -5.84 4.92
N LEU A 265 28.23 -4.92 4.04
CA LEU A 265 27.39 -5.22 2.88
C LEU A 265 28.02 -6.32 2.02
N MET A 266 29.33 -6.22 1.74
CA MET A 266 30.04 -7.25 0.98
C MET A 266 30.04 -8.62 1.66
N GLU A 267 30.15 -8.67 2.99
CA GLU A 267 30.05 -9.91 3.76
C GLU A 267 28.63 -10.49 3.71
N PHE A 268 27.60 -9.66 3.89
CA PHE A 268 26.20 -10.11 3.81
C PHE A 268 25.83 -10.59 2.41
N MET A 269 26.39 -10.00 1.35
CA MET A 269 26.20 -10.49 -0.02
C MET A 269 26.78 -11.88 -0.27
N ARG A 270 27.70 -12.36 0.58
CA ARG A 270 28.27 -13.72 0.49
C ARG A 270 27.42 -14.78 1.20
N THR A 271 26.30 -14.39 1.80
CA THR A 271 25.33 -15.32 2.40
C THR A 271 24.48 -16.01 1.31
N GLY A 272 23.63 -16.96 1.72
CA GLY A 272 22.64 -17.60 0.83
C GLY A 272 21.47 -16.70 0.40
N LEU A 273 21.45 -15.42 0.77
CA LEU A 273 20.34 -14.49 0.49
C LEU A 273 19.95 -14.41 -1.00
N PRO A 274 20.88 -14.34 -1.98
CA PRO A 274 20.50 -14.30 -3.39
C PRO A 274 19.82 -15.59 -3.89
N GLN A 275 20.03 -16.73 -3.23
CA GLN A 275 19.33 -17.97 -3.54
C GLN A 275 17.92 -17.94 -2.94
N GLU A 276 17.76 -17.46 -1.71
CA GLU A 276 16.44 -17.29 -1.10
C GLU A 276 15.56 -16.31 -1.87
N PHE A 277 16.12 -15.19 -2.36
CA PHE A 277 15.37 -14.25 -3.20
C PHE A 277 14.87 -14.91 -4.49
N ARG A 278 15.69 -15.77 -5.12
CA ARG A 278 15.26 -16.52 -6.30
C ARG A 278 14.14 -17.50 -5.98
N ARG A 279 14.23 -18.21 -4.86
CA ARG A 279 13.18 -19.13 -4.41
C ARG A 279 11.85 -18.39 -4.15
N ILE A 280 11.91 -17.26 -3.44
CA ILE A 280 10.73 -16.42 -3.14
C ILE A 280 10.12 -15.89 -4.44
N TRP A 281 10.95 -15.38 -5.35
CA TRP A 281 10.50 -14.92 -6.67
C TRP A 281 9.78 -16.03 -7.44
N GLU A 282 10.34 -17.23 -7.53
CA GLU A 282 9.71 -18.37 -8.21
C GLU A 282 8.38 -18.77 -7.57
N GLU A 283 8.27 -18.67 -6.25
CA GLU A 283 7.04 -18.97 -5.51
C GLU A 283 5.93 -17.95 -5.79
N ILE A 284 6.28 -16.66 -5.81
CA ILE A 284 5.38 -15.54 -6.12
C ILE A 284 4.95 -15.60 -7.59
N HIS A 285 5.93 -15.60 -8.50
CA HIS A 285 5.69 -15.54 -9.95
C HIS A 285 4.89 -16.75 -10.48
N SER A 286 5.01 -17.92 -9.84
CA SER A 286 4.19 -19.10 -10.19
C SER A 286 2.76 -19.07 -9.60
N GLY A 287 2.41 -18.02 -8.86
CA GLY A 287 1.15 -17.88 -8.12
C GLY A 287 1.00 -18.87 -6.96
N ARG A 288 2.07 -19.59 -6.60
CA ARG A 288 2.02 -20.64 -5.55
C ARG A 288 1.80 -20.03 -4.19
N PHE A 289 2.47 -18.91 -3.90
CA PHE A 289 2.26 -18.14 -2.69
C PHE A 289 0.78 -17.75 -2.55
N ALA A 290 0.21 -17.10 -3.57
CA ALA A 290 -1.17 -16.61 -3.54
C ALA A 290 -2.19 -17.73 -3.31
N ARG A 291 -2.05 -18.86 -4.00
CA ARG A 291 -2.92 -20.04 -3.79
C ARG A 291 -2.82 -20.58 -2.36
N THR A 292 -1.59 -20.77 -1.88
CA THR A 292 -1.33 -21.30 -0.53
C THR A 292 -1.89 -20.36 0.54
N TYR A 293 -1.68 -19.06 0.39
CA TYR A 293 -2.20 -18.05 1.29
C TYR A 293 -3.73 -18.06 1.35
N GLN A 294 -4.41 -18.11 0.20
CA GLN A 294 -5.87 -18.20 0.14
C GLN A 294 -6.42 -19.52 0.72
N GLU A 295 -5.72 -20.63 0.53
CA GLU A 295 -6.07 -21.90 1.15
C GLU A 295 -5.94 -21.85 2.68
N HIS A 296 -4.86 -21.26 3.19
CA HIS A 296 -4.66 -21.07 4.64
C HIS A 296 -5.76 -20.21 5.25
N LEU A 297 -6.11 -19.08 4.64
CA LEU A 297 -7.17 -18.22 5.17
C LEU A 297 -8.53 -18.94 5.34
N ARG A 298 -8.82 -19.91 4.47
CA ARG A 298 -10.05 -20.71 4.51
C ARG A 298 -10.02 -21.84 5.55
N HIS A 299 -8.85 -22.41 5.84
CA HIS A 299 -8.75 -23.67 6.60
C HIS A 299 -7.94 -23.57 7.89
N ASP A 300 -7.00 -22.64 8.00
CA ASP A 300 -6.08 -22.51 9.13
C ASP A 300 -5.62 -21.06 9.36
N LYS A 301 -6.16 -20.43 10.40
CA LYS A 301 -5.82 -19.05 10.80
C LYS A 301 -4.59 -18.98 11.71
N THR A 302 -3.99 -20.11 12.09
CA THR A 302 -2.91 -20.17 13.09
C THR A 302 -1.70 -19.34 12.67
N LEU A 303 -1.32 -19.37 11.39
CA LEU A 303 -0.20 -18.57 10.88
C LEU A 303 -0.48 -17.06 10.97
N MET A 304 -1.73 -16.65 10.72
CA MET A 304 -2.14 -15.25 10.87
C MET A 304 -2.25 -14.84 12.34
N GLU A 305 -2.69 -15.73 13.22
CA GLU A 305 -2.68 -15.50 14.66
C GLU A 305 -1.26 -15.38 15.21
N MET A 306 -0.33 -16.20 14.71
CA MET A 306 1.10 -16.10 15.05
C MET A 306 1.69 -14.77 14.57
N ALA A 307 1.40 -14.37 13.32
CA ALA A 307 1.86 -13.08 12.79
C ALA A 307 1.30 -11.90 13.61
N ARG A 308 0.02 -11.95 14.00
CA ARG A 308 -0.61 -10.95 14.89
C ARG A 308 0.03 -10.93 16.27
N SER A 309 0.30 -12.10 16.85
CA SER A 309 0.96 -12.19 18.15
C SER A 309 2.35 -11.56 18.16
N LEU A 310 3.08 -11.57 17.03
CA LEU A 310 4.35 -10.86 16.91
C LEU A 310 4.15 -9.33 16.83
N ALA A 311 3.04 -8.88 16.28
CA ALA A 311 2.68 -7.46 16.16
C ALA A 311 2.06 -6.86 17.43
N ASP A 312 1.42 -7.67 18.28
CA ASP A 312 0.68 -7.23 19.48
C ASP A 312 1.56 -6.71 20.63
N GLY A 313 2.83 -6.39 20.38
CA GLY A 313 3.62 -5.49 21.24
C GLY A 313 4.11 -6.06 22.58
N HIS A 314 3.81 -7.31 22.93
CA HIS A 314 4.31 -7.97 24.16
C HIS A 314 5.80 -8.35 24.09
N HIS A 315 6.56 -7.63 23.27
CA HIS A 315 7.99 -7.80 23.06
C HIS A 315 8.73 -6.62 23.71
N PRO A 316 9.89 -6.82 24.36
CA PRO A 316 10.63 -5.74 25.02
C PRO A 316 10.97 -4.54 24.10
N LEU A 317 11.00 -4.78 22.79
CA LEU A 317 11.12 -3.74 21.76
C LEU A 317 9.92 -2.78 21.77
N GLY A 318 8.69 -3.30 21.68
CA GLY A 318 7.47 -2.49 21.69
C GLY A 318 7.30 -1.73 23.00
N GLU A 319 7.65 -2.36 24.12
CA GLU A 319 7.63 -1.68 25.42
C GLU A 319 8.62 -0.49 25.49
N ALA A 320 9.81 -0.64 24.90
CA ALA A 320 10.80 0.44 24.85
C ALA A 320 10.30 1.62 23.99
N GLU A 321 9.67 1.32 22.85
CA GLU A 321 9.04 2.34 22.01
C GLU A 321 7.90 3.06 22.73
N ASP A 322 7.02 2.33 23.41
CA ASP A 322 5.89 2.90 24.15
C ASP A 322 6.36 3.86 25.24
N ARG A 323 7.39 3.46 26.00
CA ARG A 323 8.01 4.33 27.02
C ARG A 323 8.56 5.62 26.42
N LEU A 324 9.24 5.54 25.28
CA LEU A 324 9.78 6.72 24.61
C LEU A 324 8.69 7.60 24.00
N ARG A 325 7.66 7.02 23.38
CA ARG A 325 6.52 7.77 22.82
C ARG A 325 5.80 8.55 23.92
N ALA A 326 5.55 7.92 25.07
CA ALA A 326 4.95 8.58 26.23
C ALA A 326 5.83 9.73 26.76
N LEU A 327 7.15 9.52 26.84
CA LEU A 327 8.09 10.55 27.29
C LEU A 327 8.09 11.76 26.34
N LEU A 328 8.20 11.54 25.02
CA LEU A 328 8.22 12.60 24.03
C LEU A 328 6.91 13.42 24.01
N GLN A 329 5.76 12.74 24.09
CA GLN A 329 4.46 13.41 24.19
C GLN A 329 4.38 14.33 25.43
N SER A 330 4.86 13.85 26.58
CA SER A 330 4.83 14.65 27.82
C SER A 330 5.62 15.96 27.71
N PHE A 331 6.68 16.02 26.91
CA PHE A 331 7.45 17.24 26.67
C PHE A 331 6.81 18.16 25.62
N GLN A 332 6.15 17.59 24.61
CA GLN A 332 5.40 18.36 23.62
C GLN A 332 4.21 19.08 24.24
N GLU A 333 3.49 18.44 25.17
CA GLU A 333 2.38 19.05 25.92
C GLU A 333 2.84 20.12 26.92
N GLN A 334 4.11 20.09 27.34
CA GLN A 334 4.71 21.07 28.25
C GLN A 334 5.34 22.27 27.54
N THR A 335 5.43 22.26 26.21
CA THR A 335 5.98 23.36 25.42
C THR A 335 4.83 24.29 25.00
N PRO A 336 4.83 25.58 25.43
CA PRO A 336 3.71 26.50 25.25
C PRO A 336 3.42 26.90 23.79
#